data_AF-A0A2E7CPL0-F1
#
_entry.id   AF-A0A2E7CPL0-F1
#
_cell.length_a   1.000
_cell.length_b   1.000
_cell.length_c   1.000
_cell.angle_alpha   90.00
_cell.angle_beta   90.00
_cell.angle_gamma   90.00
#
_symmetry.space_group_name_H-M   'P 1'
#
loop_
_entity.id
_entity.type
_entity.pdbx_description
1 polymer ?
#
loop_
_entity_poly.entity_id
_entity_poly.type
_entity_poly.pdbx_seq_one_letter_code
_entity_poly.pdbx_strand_id
1 'polypeptide(L)'
;MRTCVACKVKKHPREMFRFSSDHTGLFLLTDPPQSGRSGWVCRSTDCVRFLLKNPGCTYRALKKKIRNSNAFGQQLKTFLFNELCESLIFLYRSGTIITGKVKIEKNIKNIFFIMTSRQKQHHYFKEVFPQTEVVLFKETPKLMNIALHNRNNSVISILLHKEAFHFKEILLLWSELFRNDTIAENQISRLKTKMLTEQAVL
;
A
#
# COMPACT_ATOMS: atom_id res chain seq x y z
N MET A 1 20.21 1.91 12.67
CA MET A 1 20.20 2.59 11.35
C MET A 1 20.60 1.64 10.23
N ARG A 2 20.08 1.84 9.02
CA ARG A 2 20.42 1.08 7.79
C ARG A 2 20.66 2.02 6.63
N THR A 3 21.52 1.64 5.68
CA THR A 3 21.84 2.46 4.50
C THR A 3 20.99 2.02 3.31
N CYS A 4 20.32 2.97 2.66
CA CYS A 4 19.57 2.70 1.44
C CYS A 4 20.53 2.29 0.31
N VAL A 5 20.25 1.15 -0.31
CA VAL A 5 21.05 0.67 -1.45
C VAL A 5 20.91 1.57 -2.68
N ALA A 6 19.80 2.31 -2.80
CA ALA A 6 19.52 3.23 -3.91
C ALA A 6 20.17 4.60 -3.64
N CYS A 7 19.66 5.37 -2.68
CA CYS A 7 20.10 6.75 -2.44
C CYS A 7 21.30 6.89 -1.49
N LYS A 8 21.81 5.80 -0.91
CA LYS A 8 22.94 5.79 0.05
C LYS A 8 22.73 6.58 1.36
N VAL A 9 21.53 7.11 1.60
CA VAL A 9 21.15 7.77 2.85
C VAL A 9 20.88 6.73 3.96
N LYS A 10 21.31 7.04 5.19
CA LYS A 10 21.01 6.24 6.39
C LYS A 10 19.62 6.58 6.91
N LYS A 11 18.77 5.57 7.15
CA LYS A 11 17.42 5.73 7.72
C LYS A 11 17.13 4.73 8.83
N HIS A 12 16.05 4.98 9.57
CA HIS A 12 15.55 4.00 10.54
C HIS A 12 14.97 2.78 9.78
N PRO A 13 15.15 1.53 10.26
CA PRO A 13 14.64 0.34 9.56
C PRO A 13 13.14 0.38 9.22
N ARG A 14 12.33 1.05 10.05
CA ARG A 14 10.88 1.22 9.82
C ARG A 14 10.55 2.06 8.57
N GLU A 15 11.46 2.92 8.14
CA GLU A 15 11.30 3.76 6.94
C GLU A 15 11.78 3.06 5.66
N MET A 16 12.08 1.77 5.73
CA MET A 16 12.75 1.03 4.67
C MET A 16 12.09 -0.33 4.44
N PHE A 17 12.11 -0.78 3.19
CA PHE A 17 11.86 -2.16 2.83
C PHE A 17 13.15 -2.96 2.93
N ARG A 18 13.06 -4.11 3.60
CA ARG A 18 14.13 -5.11 3.63
C ARG A 18 13.90 -6.11 2.51
N PHE A 19 14.96 -6.49 1.81
CA PHE A 19 14.87 -7.47 0.73
C PHE A 19 16.04 -8.45 0.74
N SER A 20 15.84 -9.61 0.14
CA SER A 20 16.87 -10.65 -0.06
C SER A 20 16.73 -11.23 -1.47
N SER A 21 17.56 -12.21 -1.80
CA SER A 21 17.47 -12.96 -3.06
C SER A 21 17.77 -14.44 -2.88
N ASP A 22 17.01 -15.26 -3.60
CA ASP A 22 17.20 -16.70 -3.74
C ASP A 22 17.31 -17.07 -5.23
N HIS A 23 17.07 -18.34 -5.55
CA HIS A 23 17.09 -18.85 -6.92
C HIS A 23 15.92 -18.33 -7.78
N THR A 24 14.85 -17.82 -7.17
CA THR A 24 13.65 -17.30 -7.85
C THR A 24 13.75 -15.82 -8.18
N GLY A 25 14.58 -15.05 -7.45
CA GLY A 25 14.79 -13.64 -7.71
C GLY A 25 14.95 -12.80 -6.45
N LEU A 26 14.60 -11.51 -6.57
CA LEU A 26 14.46 -10.63 -5.40
C LEU A 26 13.13 -10.90 -4.69
N PHE A 27 13.18 -10.92 -3.36
CA PHE A 27 11.97 -11.02 -2.55
C PHE A 27 12.00 -10.07 -1.35
N LEU A 28 10.81 -9.60 -0.98
CA LEU A 28 10.58 -8.74 0.17
C LEU A 28 10.66 -9.58 1.45
N LEU A 29 11.36 -9.08 2.47
CA LEU A 29 11.41 -9.70 3.79
C LEU A 29 10.45 -8.96 4.72
N THR A 30 9.38 -9.64 5.14
CA THR A 30 8.30 -9.05 5.95
C THR A 30 8.43 -9.35 7.44
N ASP A 31 8.96 -10.52 7.85
CA ASP A 31 9.18 -10.95 9.25
C ASP A 31 10.03 -12.25 9.31
N PRO A 32 10.63 -12.63 10.46
CA PRO A 32 11.81 -12.05 11.11
C PRO A 32 13.10 -12.46 10.32
N PRO A 33 14.35 -12.35 10.83
CA PRO A 33 15.53 -12.45 9.98
C PRO A 33 15.71 -13.87 9.41
N GLN A 34 15.40 -14.03 8.14
CA GLN A 34 15.91 -15.15 7.37
C GLN A 34 17.45 -15.08 7.34
N SER A 35 18.09 -16.23 7.48
CA SER A 35 19.54 -16.34 7.40
C SER A 35 20.02 -15.89 6.02
N GLY A 36 21.07 -15.06 5.99
CA GLY A 36 21.69 -14.59 4.76
C GLY A 36 21.80 -13.08 4.62
N ARG A 37 22.40 -12.65 3.50
CA ARG A 37 22.58 -11.22 3.19
C ARG A 37 21.26 -10.60 2.80
N SER A 38 20.95 -9.43 3.37
CA SER A 38 19.78 -8.63 3.03
C SER A 38 20.17 -7.19 2.70
N GLY A 39 19.46 -6.60 1.76
CA GLY A 39 19.53 -5.18 1.43
C GLY A 39 18.36 -4.38 2.02
N TRP A 40 18.50 -3.06 1.99
CA TRP A 40 17.49 -2.12 2.49
C TRP A 40 17.27 -1.01 1.45
N VAL A 41 16.02 -0.69 1.15
CA VAL A 41 15.64 0.40 0.24
C VAL A 41 14.62 1.31 0.93
N CYS A 42 14.69 2.62 0.74
CA CYS A 42 13.72 3.55 1.34
C CYS A 42 12.30 3.26 0.85
N ARG A 43 11.29 3.54 1.69
CA ARG A 43 9.87 3.61 1.34
C ARG A 43 9.55 4.85 0.46
N SER A 44 10.37 5.10 -0.57
CA SER A 44 10.18 6.19 -1.54
C SER A 44 10.07 5.61 -2.94
N THR A 45 9.20 6.18 -3.76
CA THR A 45 8.98 5.72 -5.13
C THR A 45 10.25 5.71 -5.97
N ASP A 46 11.07 6.74 -5.87
CA ASP A 46 12.34 6.83 -6.62
C ASP A 46 13.32 5.73 -6.23
N CYS A 47 13.53 5.49 -4.93
CA CYS A 47 14.43 4.42 -4.49
C CYS A 47 13.93 3.03 -4.90
N VAL A 48 12.62 2.78 -4.83
CA VAL A 48 12.03 1.50 -5.23
C VAL A 48 12.14 1.30 -6.75
N ARG A 49 11.80 2.31 -7.55
CA ARG A 49 11.95 2.26 -9.02
C ARG A 49 13.41 2.09 -9.41
N PHE A 50 14.32 2.80 -8.75
CA PHE A 50 15.75 2.66 -8.97
C PHE A 50 16.21 1.23 -8.67
N LEU A 51 15.77 0.64 -7.55
CA LEU A 51 16.08 -0.75 -7.19
C LEU A 51 15.61 -1.73 -8.28
N LEU A 52 14.36 -1.57 -8.74
CA LEU A 52 13.74 -2.43 -9.76
C LEU A 52 14.44 -2.35 -11.12
N LYS A 53 14.93 -1.17 -11.49
CA LYS A 53 15.61 -0.92 -12.78
C LYS A 53 17.11 -1.24 -12.77
N ASN A 54 17.75 -1.27 -11.60
CA ASN A 54 19.21 -1.36 -11.48
C ASN A 54 19.66 -2.64 -10.77
N PRO A 55 19.73 -3.79 -11.48
CA PRO A 55 20.14 -5.07 -10.89
C PRO A 55 21.59 -5.07 -10.36
N GLY A 56 22.44 -4.14 -10.82
CA GLY A 56 23.80 -3.98 -10.28
C GLY A 56 23.83 -3.46 -8.83
N CYS A 57 22.79 -2.75 -8.38
CA CYS A 57 22.70 -2.25 -7.01
C CYS A 57 22.31 -3.36 -6.03
N THR A 58 21.42 -4.24 -6.46
CA THR A 58 20.99 -5.40 -5.69
C THR A 58 22.07 -6.48 -5.67
N TYR A 59 22.80 -6.67 -6.78
CA TYR A 59 23.99 -7.51 -6.82
C TYR A 59 25.03 -7.07 -5.79
N ARG A 60 25.36 -5.78 -5.72
CA ARG A 60 26.33 -5.28 -4.74
C ARG A 60 25.88 -5.49 -3.29
N ALA A 61 24.60 -5.31 -3.00
CA ALA A 61 24.05 -5.50 -1.66
C ALA A 61 24.00 -6.97 -1.23
N LEU A 62 23.67 -7.88 -2.16
CA LEU A 62 23.42 -9.30 -1.84
C LEU A 62 24.60 -10.22 -2.20
N LYS A 63 25.54 -9.74 -3.01
CA LYS A 63 26.58 -10.49 -3.74
C LYS A 63 26.03 -11.69 -4.52
N LYS A 64 24.83 -11.54 -5.10
CA LYS A 64 24.14 -12.57 -5.87
C LYS A 64 23.57 -11.97 -7.16
N LYS A 65 23.73 -12.67 -8.28
CA LYS A 65 23.13 -12.27 -9.56
C LYS A 65 21.64 -12.54 -9.51
N ILE A 66 20.85 -11.55 -9.90
CA ILE A 66 19.40 -11.59 -9.81
C ILE A 66 18.86 -11.98 -11.18
N ARG A 67 18.21 -13.14 -11.23
CA ARG A 67 17.66 -13.68 -12.48
C ARG A 67 16.28 -13.09 -12.81
N ASN A 68 15.54 -12.61 -11.82
CA ASN A 68 14.21 -12.05 -11.98
C ASN A 68 13.93 -10.94 -10.95
N SER A 69 13.70 -9.70 -11.40
CA SER A 69 13.30 -8.57 -10.55
C SER A 69 11.78 -8.35 -10.49
N ASN A 70 11.00 -8.97 -11.37
CA ASN A 70 9.54 -8.82 -11.42
C ASN A 70 8.85 -9.42 -10.18
N ALA A 71 9.43 -10.47 -9.60
CA ALA A 71 8.94 -11.09 -8.37
C ALA A 71 8.86 -10.09 -7.20
N PHE A 72 9.86 -9.22 -7.06
CA PHE A 72 9.89 -8.20 -6.00
C PHE A 72 8.79 -7.15 -6.18
N GLY A 73 8.57 -6.68 -7.41
CA GLY A 73 7.50 -5.71 -7.69
C GLY A 73 6.12 -6.24 -7.32
N GLN A 74 5.83 -7.50 -7.68
CA GLN A 74 4.56 -8.15 -7.33
C GLN A 74 4.42 -8.38 -5.82
N GLN A 75 5.48 -8.83 -5.15
CA GLN A 75 5.45 -9.00 -3.69
C GLN A 75 5.25 -7.67 -2.97
N LEU A 76 5.91 -6.60 -3.44
CA LEU A 76 5.75 -5.26 -2.90
C LEU A 76 4.33 -4.73 -3.12
N LYS A 77 3.74 -4.99 -4.30
CA LYS A 77 2.34 -4.63 -4.60
C LYS A 77 1.37 -5.31 -3.64
N THR A 78 1.52 -6.61 -3.42
CA THR A 78 0.70 -7.39 -2.48
C THR A 78 0.92 -6.91 -1.04
N PHE A 79 2.16 -6.71 -0.63
CA PHE A 79 2.50 -6.24 0.72
C PHE A 79 1.84 -4.90 1.03
N LEU A 80 2.03 -3.90 0.17
CA LEU A 80 1.44 -2.56 0.37
C LEU A 80 -0.10 -2.62 0.33
N PHE A 81 -0.68 -3.47 -0.52
CA PHE A 81 -2.12 -3.66 -0.54
C PHE A 81 -2.64 -4.29 0.76
N ASN A 82 -1.90 -5.23 1.34
CA ASN A 82 -2.25 -5.81 2.64
C ASN A 82 -2.10 -4.78 3.78
N GLU A 83 -1.03 -3.98 3.80
CA GLU A 83 -0.89 -2.86 4.76
C GLU A 83 -2.07 -1.88 4.64
N LEU A 84 -2.56 -1.59 3.42
CA LEU A 84 -3.78 -0.80 3.20
C LEU A 84 -5.02 -1.48 3.78
N CYS A 85 -5.21 -2.79 3.55
CA CYS A 85 -6.34 -3.52 4.11
C CYS A 85 -6.37 -3.45 5.64
N GLU A 86 -5.24 -3.74 6.29
CA GLU A 86 -5.12 -3.73 7.75
C GLU A 86 -5.39 -2.33 8.33
N SER A 87 -4.79 -1.31 7.73
CA SER A 87 -5.00 0.08 8.12
C SER A 87 -6.45 0.52 7.90
N LEU A 88 -7.10 0.07 6.82
CA LEU A 88 -8.51 0.39 6.55
C LEU A 88 -9.44 -0.28 7.58
N ILE A 89 -9.18 -1.52 7.98
CA ILE A 89 -9.92 -2.20 9.05
C ILE A 89 -9.84 -1.40 10.35
N PHE A 90 -8.65 -0.92 10.70
CA PHE A 90 -8.46 -0.08 11.89
C PHE A 90 -9.24 1.24 11.80
N LEU A 91 -9.13 1.94 10.66
CA LEU A 91 -9.87 3.20 10.43
C LEU A 91 -11.39 3.00 10.47
N TYR A 92 -11.88 1.85 9.99
CA TYR A 92 -13.29 1.50 10.06
C TYR A 92 -13.74 1.27 11.51
N ARG A 93 -13.01 0.44 12.26
CA ARG A 93 -13.33 0.10 13.66
C ARG A 93 -13.27 1.33 14.59
N SER A 94 -12.45 2.32 14.26
CA SER A 94 -12.37 3.59 14.99
C SER A 94 -13.45 4.61 14.60
N GLY A 95 -14.34 4.29 13.66
CA GLY A 95 -15.39 5.22 13.20
C GLY A 95 -14.86 6.36 12.32
N THR A 96 -13.64 6.24 11.80
CA THR A 96 -12.96 7.29 11.02
C THR A 96 -13.39 7.30 9.55
N ILE A 97 -14.05 6.24 9.08
CA ILE A 97 -14.49 6.11 7.68
C ILE A 97 -15.93 6.58 7.51
N ILE A 98 -16.11 7.50 6.56
CA ILE A 98 -17.42 7.91 6.06
C ILE A 98 -17.59 7.38 4.64
N THR A 99 -18.72 6.72 4.37
CA THR A 99 -19.06 6.24 3.03
C THR A 99 -20.36 6.85 2.54
N GLY A 100 -20.45 7.14 1.24
CA GLY A 100 -21.65 7.63 0.58
C GLY A 100 -21.68 9.14 0.43
N LYS A 101 -22.05 9.60 -0.77
CA LYS A 101 -22.00 11.00 -1.21
C LYS A 101 -22.62 11.99 -0.20
N VAL A 102 -23.88 11.75 0.21
CA VAL A 102 -24.61 12.65 1.12
C VAL A 102 -23.89 12.80 2.48
N LYS A 103 -23.35 11.71 3.03
CA LYS A 103 -22.63 11.77 4.32
C LYS A 103 -21.30 12.52 4.18
N ILE A 104 -20.63 12.35 3.06
CA ILE A 104 -19.37 13.04 2.73
C ILE A 104 -19.62 14.55 2.64
N GLU A 105 -20.64 14.97 1.89
CA GLU A 105 -21.00 16.39 1.72
C GLU A 105 -21.32 17.05 3.06
N LYS A 106 -22.08 16.37 3.93
CA LYS A 106 -22.42 16.88 5.28
C LYS A 106 -21.21 17.02 6.21
N ASN A 107 -20.16 16.25 6.01
CA ASN A 107 -19.00 16.18 6.91
C ASN A 107 -17.71 16.78 6.31
N ILE A 108 -17.79 17.46 5.17
CA ILE A 108 -16.60 17.82 4.38
C ILE A 108 -15.53 18.60 5.16
N LYS A 109 -15.95 19.46 6.10
CA LYS A 109 -15.02 20.25 6.94
C LYS A 109 -14.11 19.39 7.83
N ASN A 110 -14.51 18.15 8.10
CA ASN A 110 -13.79 17.22 8.98
C ASN A 110 -13.06 16.12 8.18
N ILE A 111 -13.20 16.11 6.85
CA ILE A 111 -12.62 15.09 5.98
C ILE A 111 -11.17 15.45 5.68
N PHE A 112 -10.27 14.53 5.99
CA PHE A 112 -8.85 14.66 5.68
C PHE A 112 -8.57 14.42 4.20
N PHE A 113 -9.14 13.35 3.63
CA PHE A 113 -9.14 13.13 2.18
C PHE A 113 -10.27 12.19 1.73
N ILE A 114 -10.54 12.22 0.43
CA ILE A 114 -11.53 11.38 -0.26
C ILE A 114 -10.78 10.41 -1.19
N MET A 115 -11.18 9.15 -1.18
CA MET A 115 -10.67 8.12 -2.10
C MET A 115 -11.83 7.57 -2.92
N THR A 116 -11.64 7.48 -4.24
CA THR A 116 -12.65 6.96 -5.17
C THR A 116 -12.03 6.09 -6.25
N SER A 117 -12.78 5.12 -6.78
CA SER A 117 -12.37 4.32 -7.92
C SER A 117 -12.86 4.81 -9.28
N ARG A 118 -13.78 5.79 -9.33
CA ARG A 118 -14.39 6.24 -10.59
C ARG A 118 -13.91 7.62 -10.97
N GLN A 119 -13.44 7.77 -12.21
CA GLN A 119 -12.98 9.04 -12.75
C GLN A 119 -14.04 10.15 -12.65
N LYS A 120 -15.31 9.84 -12.94
CA LYS A 120 -16.43 10.80 -12.82
C LYS A 120 -16.61 11.32 -11.40
N GLN A 121 -16.48 10.45 -10.39
CA GLN A 121 -16.59 10.84 -8.97
C GLN A 121 -15.36 11.65 -8.54
N HIS A 122 -14.17 11.28 -9.03
CA HIS A 122 -12.94 12.02 -8.76
C HIS A 122 -13.03 13.47 -9.23
N HIS A 123 -13.47 13.69 -10.48
CA HIS A 123 -13.70 15.03 -11.00
C HIS A 123 -14.75 15.79 -10.19
N TYR A 124 -15.89 15.16 -9.92
CA TYR A 124 -16.96 15.77 -9.11
C TYR A 124 -16.46 16.27 -7.75
N PHE A 125 -15.78 15.43 -6.97
CA PHE A 125 -15.31 15.84 -5.65
C PHE A 125 -14.20 16.88 -5.71
N LYS A 126 -13.33 16.85 -6.73
CA LYS A 126 -12.33 17.90 -6.93
C LYS A 126 -12.95 19.26 -7.28
N GLU A 127 -14.00 19.25 -8.06
CA GLU A 127 -14.71 20.47 -8.46
C GLU A 127 -15.51 21.06 -7.30
N VAL A 128 -16.27 20.22 -6.59
CA VAL A 128 -17.15 20.65 -5.49
C VAL A 128 -16.35 20.96 -4.22
N PHE A 129 -15.25 20.24 -3.96
CA PHE A 129 -14.42 20.38 -2.76
C PHE A 129 -12.94 20.59 -3.12
N PRO A 130 -12.58 21.74 -3.72
CA PRO A 130 -11.24 21.97 -4.25
C PRO A 130 -10.14 21.98 -3.17
N GLN A 131 -10.53 22.25 -1.91
CA GLN A 131 -9.62 22.27 -0.76
C GLN A 131 -9.42 20.89 -0.12
N THR A 132 -10.24 19.90 -0.49
CA THR A 132 -10.14 18.53 0.03
C THR A 132 -9.36 17.67 -0.95
N GLU A 133 -8.36 16.95 -0.45
CA GLU A 133 -7.60 16.06 -1.31
C GLU A 133 -8.47 14.89 -1.79
N VAL A 134 -8.48 14.66 -3.10
CA VAL A 134 -9.21 13.55 -3.74
C VAL A 134 -8.26 12.65 -4.50
N VAL A 135 -8.12 11.41 -4.03
CA VAL A 135 -7.26 10.38 -4.58
C VAL A 135 -8.07 9.42 -5.44
N LEU A 136 -7.66 9.24 -6.69
CA LEU A 136 -8.19 8.20 -7.56
C LEU A 136 -7.45 6.89 -7.31
N PHE A 137 -8.14 5.91 -6.75
CA PHE A 137 -7.62 4.58 -6.47
C PHE A 137 -8.57 3.53 -7.05
N LYS A 138 -8.25 3.00 -8.24
CA LYS A 138 -9.12 2.07 -8.97
C LYS A 138 -9.45 0.81 -8.17
N GLU A 139 -8.55 0.37 -7.31
CA GLU A 139 -8.72 -0.81 -6.44
C GLU A 139 -9.57 -0.55 -5.18
N THR A 140 -10.18 0.64 -5.02
CA THR A 140 -11.05 0.95 -3.87
C THR A 140 -12.12 -0.12 -3.60
N PRO A 141 -12.88 -0.62 -4.59
CA PRO A 141 -13.92 -1.63 -4.35
C PRO A 141 -13.33 -2.95 -3.87
N LYS A 142 -12.16 -3.33 -4.40
CA LYS A 142 -11.45 -4.54 -4.01
C LYS A 142 -10.94 -4.42 -2.58
N LEU A 143 -10.33 -3.28 -2.24
CA LEU A 143 -9.87 -2.95 -0.89
C LEU A 143 -11.04 -3.02 0.11
N MET A 144 -12.17 -2.36 -0.21
CA MET A 144 -13.38 -2.36 0.61
C MET A 144 -13.99 -3.75 0.78
N ASN A 145 -14.01 -4.55 -0.28
CA ASN A 145 -14.54 -5.91 -0.23
C ASN A 145 -13.68 -6.84 0.64
N ILE A 146 -12.35 -6.71 0.56
CA ILE A 146 -11.43 -7.55 1.35
C ILE A 146 -11.41 -7.09 2.81
N ALA A 147 -11.27 -5.80 3.06
CA ALA A 147 -11.13 -5.27 4.42
C ALA A 147 -12.46 -5.28 5.18
N LEU A 148 -13.56 -4.89 4.53
CA LEU A 148 -14.83 -4.56 5.21
C LEU A 148 -16.01 -5.41 4.73
N HIS A 149 -15.78 -6.41 3.87
CA HIS A 149 -16.83 -7.20 3.22
C HIS A 149 -17.90 -6.36 2.50
N ASN A 150 -17.53 -5.15 2.06
CA ASN A 150 -18.45 -4.21 1.44
C ASN A 150 -18.18 -4.11 -0.07
N ARG A 151 -19.07 -4.71 -0.87
CA ARG A 151 -18.87 -4.89 -2.32
C ARG A 151 -19.22 -3.69 -3.19
N ASN A 152 -20.02 -2.74 -2.68
CA ASN A 152 -20.69 -1.75 -3.53
C ASN A 152 -20.17 -0.32 -3.39
N ASN A 153 -19.27 -0.07 -2.43
CA ASN A 153 -18.75 1.27 -2.21
C ASN A 153 -17.57 1.59 -3.13
N SER A 154 -17.78 2.59 -3.99
CA SER A 154 -16.77 3.15 -4.92
C SER A 154 -16.12 4.43 -4.40
N VAL A 155 -16.57 4.92 -3.24
CA VAL A 155 -16.09 6.15 -2.61
C VAL A 155 -16.02 5.93 -1.10
N ILE A 156 -14.89 6.32 -0.53
CA ILE A 156 -14.73 6.49 0.92
C ILE A 156 -14.14 7.86 1.20
N SER A 157 -14.45 8.38 2.37
CA SER A 157 -13.80 9.55 2.93
C SER A 157 -13.28 9.20 4.30
N ILE A 158 -12.11 9.70 4.63
CA ILE A 158 -11.44 9.42 5.89
C ILE A 158 -11.35 10.72 6.67
N LEU A 159 -11.85 10.70 7.90
CA LEU A 159 -11.74 11.81 8.84
C LEU A 159 -10.29 12.00 9.30
N LEU A 160 -9.95 13.20 9.77
CA LEU A 160 -8.62 13.47 10.30
C LEU A 160 -8.35 12.63 11.55
N HIS A 161 -7.45 11.66 11.42
CA HIS A 161 -7.01 10.76 12.49
C HIS A 161 -5.52 10.44 12.29
N LYS A 162 -4.77 10.20 13.37
CA LYS A 162 -3.32 9.92 13.28
C LYS A 162 -2.99 8.76 12.33
N GLU A 163 -3.76 7.68 12.40
CA GLU A 163 -3.61 6.51 11.53
C GLU A 163 -4.01 6.77 10.06
N ALA A 164 -4.78 7.83 9.79
CA ALA A 164 -5.13 8.21 8.42
C ALA A 164 -3.91 8.71 7.63
N PHE A 165 -2.91 9.29 8.31
CA PHE A 165 -1.66 9.69 7.68
C PHE A 165 -0.89 8.48 7.15
N HIS A 166 -0.72 7.45 7.99
CA HIS A 166 -0.03 6.23 7.59
C HIS A 166 -0.72 5.53 6.43
N PHE A 167 -2.04 5.37 6.50
CA PHE A 167 -2.84 4.82 5.41
C PHE A 167 -2.65 5.60 4.11
N LYS A 168 -2.67 6.94 4.18
CA LYS A 168 -2.49 7.81 3.01
C LYS A 168 -1.08 7.69 2.42
N GLU A 169 -0.03 7.61 3.23
CA GLU A 169 1.34 7.40 2.76
C GLU A 169 1.48 6.09 1.97
N ILE A 170 0.92 4.99 2.50
CA ILE A 170 0.92 3.70 1.80
C ILE A 170 0.11 3.80 0.50
N LEU A 171 -1.03 4.48 0.53
CA LEU A 171 -1.92 4.63 -0.63
C LEU A 171 -1.23 5.38 -1.77
N LEU A 172 -0.56 6.49 -1.45
CA LEU A 172 0.19 7.28 -2.44
C LEU A 172 1.37 6.48 -2.99
N LEU A 173 2.13 5.81 -2.12
CA LEU A 173 3.24 4.95 -2.54
C LEU A 173 2.76 3.85 -3.49
N TRP A 174 1.67 3.14 -3.15
CA TRP A 174 1.09 2.12 -4.02
C TRP A 174 0.63 2.72 -5.35
N SER A 175 -0.12 3.83 -5.30
CA SER A 175 -0.72 4.47 -6.48
C SER A 175 0.33 5.02 -7.44
N GLU A 176 1.47 5.47 -6.95
CA GLU A 176 2.58 5.92 -7.78
C GLU A 176 3.41 4.76 -8.34
N LEU A 177 3.63 3.70 -7.57
CA LEU A 177 4.39 2.54 -8.05
C LEU A 177 3.64 1.74 -9.11
N PHE A 178 2.32 1.60 -8.97
CA PHE A 178 1.52 0.64 -9.74
C PHE A 178 0.41 1.28 -10.57
N ARG A 179 0.52 2.59 -10.86
CA ARG A 179 -0.49 3.38 -11.61
C ARG A 179 -0.94 2.74 -12.93
N ASN A 180 -0.07 1.93 -13.56
CA ASN A 180 -0.28 1.34 -14.88
C ASN A 180 -0.49 -0.19 -14.86
N ASP A 181 -0.50 -0.86 -13.70
CA ASP A 181 -0.61 -2.33 -13.64
C ASP A 181 -2.06 -2.79 -13.44
N THR A 182 -2.72 -3.21 -14.52
CA THR A 182 -3.88 -4.11 -14.48
C THR A 182 -3.50 -5.44 -13.81
N ILE A 183 -4.27 -5.89 -12.82
CA ILE A 183 -3.88 -6.96 -11.88
C ILE A 183 -4.03 -8.37 -12.49
N ALA A 184 -3.04 -9.24 -12.23
CA ALA A 184 -3.18 -10.70 -12.22
C ALA A 184 -3.50 -11.19 -10.78
N GLU A 185 -4.53 -12.02 -10.61
CA GLU A 185 -5.33 -12.14 -9.37
C GLU A 185 -4.88 -13.12 -8.27
N ASN A 186 -3.74 -13.80 -8.34
CA ASN A 186 -3.61 -15.09 -7.65
C ASN A 186 -3.10 -15.16 -6.19
N GLN A 187 -3.13 -14.12 -5.34
CA GLN A 187 -2.56 -14.23 -3.96
C GLN A 187 -3.40 -13.73 -2.77
N ILE A 188 -4.69 -13.40 -2.96
CA ILE A 188 -5.53 -12.80 -1.90
C ILE A 188 -6.20 -13.83 -0.96
N SER A 189 -6.05 -15.14 -1.20
CA SER A 189 -6.72 -16.18 -0.39
C SER A 189 -6.24 -16.23 1.08
N ARG A 190 -5.02 -15.79 1.39
CA ARG A 190 -4.44 -15.91 2.75
C ARG A 190 -5.00 -14.92 3.77
N LEU A 191 -5.53 -13.77 3.35
CA LEU A 191 -6.14 -12.79 4.28
C LEU A 191 -7.54 -13.22 4.75
N LYS A 192 -8.28 -13.97 3.91
CA LYS A 192 -9.61 -14.49 4.27
C LYS A 192 -9.55 -15.44 5.47
N THR A 193 -8.49 -16.24 5.56
CA THR A 193 -8.35 -17.25 6.62
C THR A 193 -8.09 -16.63 7.99
N LYS A 194 -7.37 -15.51 8.05
CA LYS A 194 -7.04 -14.82 9.32
C LYS A 194 -8.26 -14.11 9.93
N MET A 195 -9.12 -13.54 9.08
CA MET A 195 -10.36 -12.86 9.53
C MET A 195 -11.43 -13.82 10.05
N LEU A 196 -11.56 -15.01 9.46
CA LEU A 196 -12.53 -16.02 9.91
C LEU A 196 -12.18 -16.60 11.27
N THR A 197 -10.88 -16.71 11.61
CA THR A 197 -10.44 -17.15 12.94
C THR A 197 -10.58 -16.07 14.01
N GLU A 198 -10.50 -14.79 13.66
CA GLU A 198 -10.66 -13.68 14.63
C GLU A 198 -12.14 -13.33 14.88
N GLN A 199 -13.05 -13.60 13.94
CA GLN A 199 -14.49 -13.45 14.14
C GLN A 199 -15.15 -14.63 14.86
N ALA A 200 -14.49 -15.79 14.95
CA ALA A 200 -15.00 -16.97 15.65
C ALA A 200 -14.70 -16.97 17.17
N VAL A 201 -14.07 -15.91 17.69
CA VAL A 201 -13.62 -15.78 19.10
C VAL A 201 -14.34 -14.62 19.83
N LEU A 202 -15.38 -14.05 19.22
CA LEU A 202 -16.31 -13.08 19.84
C LEU A 202 -17.74 -13.59 19.70
#